data_AF-A0A6P6NT07-F1
#
_entry.id   AF-A0A6P6NT07-F1
#
_cell.length_a   1.000
_cell.length_b   1.000
_cell.length_c   1.000
_cell.angle_alpha   90.00
_cell.angle_beta   90.00
_cell.angle_gamma   90.00
#
_symmetry.space_group_name_H-M   'P 1'
#
loop_
_entity.id
_entity.type
_entity.pdbx_description
1 polymer ?
#
loop_
_entity_poly.entity_id
_entity_poly.type
_entity_poly.pdbx_seq_one_letter_code
_entity_poly.pdbx_strand_id
1 'polypeptide(L)'
;MGNAAGSLEMSPGRDVKRPLSTYGQKQPPTPKLPLPPEDELEERFSMVLFSMNLPPDKVKLLCQYDNEKKWELVCDQERFQVKNPPSAYIQKLKSVLEQGGGRKFKRRVQESTQVLRELEISLRTNHIGWVQEFLNEENKGLDVLVDYLSFAQRAVTYDMDSSDNGSFEEKSVEDLTTSATNSPTHNSPRSGRPFTTRKALRFSRLLSQKNHLHLCIMCLRAIMNYQLGFNQVMAHPNCVNEITLSLNNKNGRTKALVLELLAAVCLVRGGHEMIIAAFNNFKEVRKD
;
A
#
# COMPACT_ATOMS: atom_id res chain seq x y z
N MET A 1 45.27 24.43 -0.65
CA MET A 1 46.46 25.17 -0.19
C MET A 1 46.05 26.10 0.94
N GLY A 2 46.74 26.06 2.07
CA GLY A 2 46.75 27.16 3.06
C GLY A 2 46.07 26.88 4.41
N ASN A 3 46.84 26.31 5.34
CA ASN A 3 46.57 26.18 6.78
C ASN A 3 46.75 27.51 7.56
N ALA A 4 46.16 27.60 8.75
CA ALA A 4 46.72 28.17 9.99
C ALA A 4 45.81 27.74 11.17
N ALA A 5 46.13 26.80 12.07
CA ALA A 5 47.18 26.69 13.09
C ALA A 5 47.02 27.66 14.29
N GLY A 6 46.78 27.10 15.49
CA GLY A 6 46.78 27.82 16.78
C GLY A 6 46.41 26.94 17.99
N SER A 7 47.44 26.38 18.66
CA SER A 7 47.49 25.48 19.83
C SER A 7 46.94 26.06 21.16
N LEU A 8 46.22 25.26 21.97
CA LEU A 8 46.60 24.58 23.25
C LEU A 8 46.79 25.46 24.51
N GLU A 9 45.97 25.23 25.56
CA GLU A 9 46.35 24.88 26.95
C GLU A 9 45.15 24.96 27.94
N MET A 10 45.28 24.33 29.10
CA MET A 10 44.24 23.58 29.84
C MET A 10 44.00 24.07 31.30
N SER A 11 42.76 23.85 31.80
CA SER A 11 42.34 23.54 33.20
C SER A 11 42.10 24.68 34.24
N PRO A 12 41.38 24.44 35.39
CA PRO A 12 40.51 23.32 35.81
C PRO A 12 39.15 23.69 36.50
N GLY A 13 38.17 22.75 36.48
CA GLY A 13 37.36 22.31 37.64
C GLY A 13 36.10 23.07 38.10
N ARG A 14 34.91 22.44 37.99
CA ARG A 14 34.03 22.00 39.12
C ARG A 14 32.72 21.33 38.65
N ASP A 15 32.45 20.19 39.26
CA ASP A 15 31.31 19.27 39.09
C ASP A 15 29.92 19.85 39.42
N VAL A 16 28.91 19.46 38.62
CA VAL A 16 27.56 19.15 39.14
C VAL A 16 26.99 17.93 38.40
N LYS A 17 26.71 16.87 39.18
CA LYS A 17 26.21 15.54 38.80
C LYS A 17 24.75 15.55 38.31
N ARG A 18 24.41 14.71 37.32
CA ARG A 18 23.13 13.96 37.20
C ARG A 18 23.26 12.80 36.18
N PRO A 19 22.41 11.75 36.25
CA PRO A 19 22.87 10.38 36.54
C PRO A 19 22.98 9.49 35.30
N LEU A 20 23.89 8.52 35.37
CA LEU A 20 24.02 7.42 34.41
C LEU A 20 22.74 6.58 34.38
N SER A 21 22.14 6.49 33.19
CA SER A 21 21.17 5.46 32.86
C SER A 21 21.91 4.18 32.51
N THR A 22 21.71 3.15 33.32
CA THR A 22 22.09 1.76 33.09
C THR A 22 21.32 1.18 31.91
N TYR A 23 21.91 1.19 30.71
CA TYR A 23 21.52 0.27 29.63
C TYR A 23 22.78 -0.33 29.02
N GLY A 24 23.20 -1.43 29.62
CA GLY A 24 24.30 -2.27 29.17
C GLY A 24 23.95 -3.75 29.34
N GLN A 25 22.73 -4.15 28.98
CA GLN A 25 22.48 -5.57 28.71
C GLN A 25 22.89 -5.85 27.27
N LYS A 26 24.14 -6.29 27.10
CA LYS A 26 24.52 -7.07 25.92
C LYS A 26 23.57 -8.25 25.87
N GLN A 27 22.81 -8.36 24.79
CA GLN A 27 22.16 -9.63 24.44
C GLN A 27 23.27 -10.70 24.38
N PRO A 28 23.03 -11.91 24.93
CA PRO A 28 23.99 -12.98 24.83
C PRO A 28 24.30 -13.25 23.34
N PRO A 29 25.55 -13.55 22.98
CA PRO A 29 25.87 -13.95 21.60
C PRO A 29 25.01 -15.16 21.26
N THR A 30 24.15 -15.01 20.27
CA THR A 30 23.38 -16.10 19.72
C THR A 30 24.35 -17.20 19.27
N PRO A 31 24.05 -18.48 19.53
CA PRO A 31 24.90 -19.57 19.05
C PRO A 31 25.03 -19.44 17.52
N LYS A 32 26.25 -19.19 17.04
CA LYS A 32 26.54 -19.23 15.60
C LYS A 32 26.28 -20.67 15.17
N LEU A 33 25.24 -20.88 14.35
CA LEU A 33 25.04 -22.16 13.69
C LEU A 33 26.32 -22.48 12.91
N PRO A 34 26.82 -23.72 12.99
CA PRO A 34 28.07 -24.07 12.32
C PRO A 34 27.95 -23.80 10.82
N LEU A 35 29.06 -23.36 10.21
CA LEU A 35 29.12 -23.15 8.76
C LEU A 35 28.91 -24.51 8.08
N PRO A 36 27.89 -24.66 7.20
CA PRO A 36 27.67 -25.91 6.47
C PRO A 36 28.74 -26.12 5.39
N PRO A 37 28.80 -27.31 4.77
CA PRO A 37 29.62 -27.56 3.58
C PRO A 37 29.36 -26.53 2.47
N GLU A 38 30.39 -26.23 1.67
CA GLU A 38 30.35 -25.17 0.65
C GLU A 38 29.21 -25.37 -0.37
N ASP A 39 28.99 -26.61 -0.81
CA ASP A 39 27.91 -26.94 -1.74
C ASP A 39 26.52 -26.62 -1.17
N GLU A 40 26.28 -26.97 0.10
CA GLU A 40 25.01 -26.71 0.78
C GLU A 40 24.81 -25.20 1.04
N LEU A 41 25.88 -24.50 1.40
CA LEU A 41 25.87 -23.05 1.58
C LEU A 41 25.44 -22.34 0.30
N GLU A 42 26.04 -22.69 -0.83
CA GLU A 42 25.79 -22.03 -2.11
C GLU A 42 24.35 -22.30 -2.61
N GLU A 43 23.83 -23.51 -2.39
CA GLU A 43 22.44 -23.85 -2.70
C GLU A 43 21.46 -22.99 -1.87
N ARG A 44 21.64 -22.96 -0.54
CA ARG A 44 20.78 -22.17 0.35
C ARG A 44 20.88 -20.67 0.06
N PHE A 45 22.10 -20.18 -0.17
CA PHE A 45 22.34 -18.78 -0.51
C PHE A 45 21.66 -18.40 -1.83
N SER A 46 21.75 -19.26 -2.85
CA SER A 46 21.08 -19.05 -4.13
C SER A 46 19.55 -18.95 -3.97
N MET A 47 18.96 -19.78 -3.13
CA MET A 47 17.52 -19.72 -2.81
C MET A 47 17.14 -18.41 -2.12
N VAL A 48 17.97 -17.92 -1.19
CA VAL A 48 17.78 -16.63 -0.53
C VAL A 48 17.81 -15.49 -1.56
N LEU A 49 18.83 -15.44 -2.42
CA LEU A 49 18.94 -14.40 -3.45
C LEU A 49 17.77 -14.40 -4.43
N PHE A 50 17.31 -15.59 -4.85
CA PHE A 50 16.14 -15.72 -5.70
C PHE A 50 14.88 -15.16 -5.00
N SER A 51 14.71 -15.48 -3.71
CA SER A 51 13.55 -15.04 -2.93
C SER A 51 13.49 -13.51 -2.72
N MET A 52 14.62 -12.81 -2.86
CA MET A 52 14.72 -11.35 -2.66
C MET A 52 14.37 -10.52 -3.92
N ASN A 53 14.16 -11.15 -5.08
CA ASN A 53 13.81 -10.45 -6.34
C ASN A 53 14.78 -9.29 -6.68
N LEU A 54 16.08 -9.56 -6.61
CA LEU A 54 17.14 -8.57 -6.85
C LEU A 54 17.47 -8.42 -8.35
N PRO A 55 17.89 -7.22 -8.80
CA PRO A 55 18.44 -7.04 -10.13
C PRO A 55 19.71 -7.90 -10.37
N PRO A 56 19.98 -8.34 -11.62
CA PRO A 56 21.12 -9.22 -11.92
C PRO A 56 22.47 -8.70 -11.43
N ASP A 57 22.71 -7.39 -11.49
CA ASP A 57 23.98 -6.80 -11.07
C ASP A 57 24.18 -6.86 -9.54
N LYS A 58 23.09 -6.79 -8.78
CA LYS A 58 23.12 -6.93 -7.32
C LYS A 58 23.32 -8.39 -6.91
N VAL A 59 22.70 -9.33 -7.63
CA VAL A 59 22.95 -10.77 -7.46
C VAL A 59 24.43 -11.08 -7.69
N LYS A 60 25.00 -10.64 -8.82
CA LYS A 60 26.42 -10.84 -9.14
C LYS A 60 27.36 -10.29 -8.07
N LEU A 61 27.05 -9.11 -7.52
CA LEU A 61 27.84 -8.51 -6.44
C LEU A 61 27.79 -9.36 -5.16
N LEU A 62 26.60 -9.85 -4.78
CA LEU A 62 26.42 -10.68 -3.58
C LEU A 62 27.05 -12.07 -3.71
N CYS A 63 27.10 -12.64 -4.93
CA CYS A 63 27.79 -13.91 -5.19
C CYS A 63 29.30 -13.86 -4.89
N GLN A 64 29.91 -12.67 -4.86
CA GLN A 64 31.34 -12.47 -4.55
C GLN A 64 31.64 -12.43 -3.05
N TYR A 65 30.64 -12.56 -2.19
CA TYR A 65 30.85 -12.58 -0.75
C TYR A 65 31.62 -13.82 -0.30
N ASP A 66 32.39 -13.65 0.77
CA ASP A 66 33.00 -14.72 1.55
C ASP A 66 31.92 -15.60 2.21
N ASN A 67 32.28 -16.86 2.48
CA ASN A 67 31.34 -17.88 2.96
C ASN A 67 30.70 -17.49 4.29
N GLU A 68 31.42 -16.78 5.16
CA GLU A 68 30.92 -16.28 6.44
C GLU A 68 29.76 -15.30 6.24
N LYS A 69 29.87 -14.37 5.29
CA LYS A 69 28.80 -13.39 5.01
C LYS A 69 27.62 -14.02 4.28
N LYS A 70 27.88 -14.96 3.36
CA LYS A 70 26.80 -15.74 2.73
C LYS A 70 25.99 -16.48 3.80
N TRP A 71 26.66 -17.09 4.76
CA TRP A 71 26.00 -17.82 5.84
C TRP A 71 25.26 -16.91 6.81
N GLU A 72 25.81 -15.74 7.13
CA GLU A 72 25.10 -14.71 7.91
C GLU A 72 23.79 -14.30 7.25
N LEU A 73 23.80 -14.05 5.93
CA LEU A 73 22.59 -13.71 5.16
C LEU A 73 21.56 -14.86 5.16
N VAL A 74 22.01 -16.10 5.02
CA VAL A 74 21.12 -17.27 5.10
C VAL A 74 20.49 -17.38 6.48
N CYS A 75 21.28 -17.26 7.55
CA CYS A 75 20.79 -17.30 8.92
C CYS A 75 19.78 -16.19 9.22
N ASP A 76 20.04 -14.97 8.75
CA ASP A 76 19.14 -13.83 8.92
C ASP A 76 17.81 -14.04 8.19
N GLN A 77 17.87 -14.59 6.97
CA GLN A 77 16.66 -14.89 6.20
C GLN A 77 15.84 -16.02 6.84
N GLU A 78 16.47 -17.07 7.37
CA GLU A 78 15.77 -18.17 8.06
C GLU A 78 15.13 -17.72 9.38
N ARG A 79 15.70 -16.70 10.05
CA ARG A 79 15.11 -16.09 11.25
C ARG A 79 13.95 -15.16 10.94
N PHE A 80 13.86 -14.66 9.71
CA PHE A 80 12.82 -13.73 9.32
C PHE A 80 11.45 -14.43 9.28
N GLN A 81 10.48 -13.87 9.99
CA GLN A 81 9.10 -14.37 10.00
C GLN A 81 8.16 -13.31 9.44
N VAL A 82 7.37 -13.73 8.45
CA VAL A 82 6.29 -12.92 7.90
C VAL A 82 5.22 -12.69 8.96
N LYS A 83 4.82 -11.43 9.15
CA LYS A 83 3.85 -11.03 10.17
C LYS A 83 2.44 -11.63 9.96
N ASN A 84 1.93 -11.60 8.73
CA ASN A 84 0.61 -12.13 8.37
C ASN A 84 0.63 -12.70 6.93
N PRO A 85 -0.17 -13.73 6.64
CA PRO A 85 -0.34 -14.22 5.27
C PRO A 85 -1.14 -13.22 4.39
N PRO A 86 -1.00 -13.27 3.05
CA PRO A 86 -1.75 -12.45 2.10
C PRO A 86 -3.26 -12.44 2.33
N SER A 87 -3.84 -13.61 2.58
CA SER A 87 -5.27 -13.81 2.79
C SER A 87 -5.83 -12.93 3.92
N ALA A 88 -5.06 -12.70 5.00
CA ALA A 88 -5.48 -11.87 6.11
C ALA A 88 -5.71 -10.40 5.72
N TYR A 89 -4.92 -9.87 4.78
CA TYR A 89 -5.09 -8.51 4.25
C TYR A 89 -6.28 -8.46 3.29
N ILE A 90 -6.37 -9.45 2.41
CA ILE A 90 -7.42 -9.57 1.39
C ILE A 90 -8.79 -9.61 2.03
N GLN A 91 -8.98 -10.44 3.06
CA GLN A 91 -10.26 -10.54 3.78
C GLN A 91 -10.68 -9.21 4.43
N LYS A 92 -9.72 -8.45 4.98
CA LYS A 92 -10.01 -7.13 5.55
C LYS A 92 -10.44 -6.13 4.47
N LEU A 93 -9.81 -6.14 3.30
CA LEU A 93 -10.21 -5.28 2.17
C LEU A 93 -11.60 -5.66 1.64
N LYS A 94 -11.86 -6.97 1.42
CA LYS A 94 -13.19 -7.48 1.03
C LYS A 94 -14.27 -7.07 2.02
N SER A 95 -13.99 -7.13 3.33
CA SER A 95 -14.96 -6.74 4.36
C SER A 95 -15.43 -5.27 4.24
N VAL A 96 -14.60 -4.37 3.71
CA VAL A 96 -14.97 -2.97 3.46
C VAL A 96 -15.89 -2.85 2.26
N LEU A 97 -15.62 -3.63 1.21
CA LEU A 97 -16.39 -3.66 -0.03
C LEU A 97 -17.80 -4.26 0.20
N GLU A 98 -17.88 -5.37 0.92
CA GLU A 98 -19.11 -6.15 1.07
C GLU A 98 -20.04 -5.61 2.17
N GLN A 99 -19.51 -5.22 3.33
CA GLN A 99 -20.36 -4.99 4.52
C GLN A 99 -21.05 -3.63 4.54
N GLY A 100 -20.77 -2.75 3.59
CA GLY A 100 -21.55 -1.54 3.40
C GLY A 100 -21.64 -0.59 4.62
N GLY A 101 -22.37 0.51 4.46
CA GLY A 101 -22.43 1.64 5.38
C GLY A 101 -23.09 1.44 6.73
N GLY A 102 -22.63 2.21 7.72
CA GLY A 102 -23.22 2.33 9.05
C GLY A 102 -22.26 2.99 10.05
N ARG A 103 -22.62 3.12 11.33
CA ARG A 103 -21.72 3.67 12.36
C ARG A 103 -20.41 2.87 12.49
N LYS A 104 -20.45 1.57 12.23
CA LYS A 104 -19.27 0.68 12.24
C LYS A 104 -18.36 0.87 11.02
N PHE A 105 -18.83 1.50 9.94
CA PHE A 105 -18.03 1.72 8.72
C PHE A 105 -16.85 2.65 8.97
N LYS A 106 -17.04 3.77 9.70
CA LYS A 106 -15.94 4.71 9.99
C LYS A 106 -14.80 4.04 10.77
N ARG A 107 -15.13 3.11 11.68
CA ARG A 107 -14.14 2.30 12.41
C ARG A 107 -13.39 1.35 11.47
N ARG A 108 -14.12 0.62 10.62
CA ARG A 108 -13.50 -0.24 9.59
C ARG A 108 -12.56 0.55 8.68
N VAL A 109 -12.98 1.72 8.20
CA VAL A 109 -12.13 2.59 7.36
C VAL A 109 -10.82 2.96 8.05
N GLN A 110 -10.89 3.33 9.33
CA GLN A 110 -9.69 3.66 10.10
C GLN A 110 -8.75 2.45 10.26
N GLU A 111 -9.30 1.27 10.51
CA GLU A 111 -8.55 0.01 10.56
C GLU A 111 -7.94 -0.31 9.18
N SER A 112 -8.69 -0.12 8.10
CA SER A 112 -8.25 -0.35 6.72
C SER A 112 -7.09 0.56 6.30
N THR A 113 -6.98 1.78 6.83
CA THR A 113 -5.81 2.62 6.57
C THR A 113 -4.53 1.95 7.07
N GLN A 114 -4.58 1.31 8.24
CA GLN A 114 -3.43 0.57 8.78
C GLN A 114 -3.19 -0.73 7.99
N VAL A 115 -4.26 -1.44 7.61
CA VAL A 115 -4.17 -2.65 6.78
C VAL A 115 -3.47 -2.35 5.46
N LEU A 116 -3.83 -1.27 4.77
CA LEU A 116 -3.21 -0.89 3.50
C LEU A 116 -1.73 -0.49 3.66
N ARG A 117 -1.38 0.20 4.75
CA ARG A 117 0.04 0.50 5.05
C ARG A 117 0.85 -0.77 5.27
N GLU A 118 0.33 -1.69 6.08
CA GLU A 118 1.01 -2.95 6.35
C GLU A 118 1.07 -3.86 5.11
N LEU A 119 0.04 -3.82 4.26
CA LEU A 119 0.02 -4.53 2.99
C LEU A 119 1.08 -3.98 2.03
N GLU A 120 1.20 -2.65 1.89
CA GLU A 120 2.25 -2.03 1.08
C GLU A 120 3.64 -2.47 1.53
N ILE A 121 3.90 -2.43 2.84
CA ILE A 121 5.18 -2.85 3.40
C ILE A 121 5.41 -4.34 3.07
N SER A 122 4.41 -5.19 3.30
CA SER A 122 4.50 -6.63 3.06
C SER A 122 4.79 -6.96 1.59
N LEU A 123 4.12 -6.28 0.65
CA LEU A 123 4.36 -6.43 -0.79
C LEU A 123 5.77 -5.99 -1.22
N ARG A 124 6.36 -5.02 -0.51
CA ARG A 124 7.67 -4.45 -0.85
C ARG A 124 8.84 -5.17 -0.17
N THR A 125 8.66 -5.71 1.03
CA THR A 125 9.78 -6.18 1.88
C THR A 125 9.76 -7.66 2.20
N ASN A 126 8.65 -8.38 2.01
CA ASN A 126 8.67 -9.83 2.19
C ASN A 126 9.33 -10.52 1.00
N HIS A 127 9.65 -11.81 1.18
CA HIS A 127 10.12 -12.66 0.09
C HIS A 127 9.12 -12.68 -1.08
N ILE A 128 9.62 -12.88 -2.30
CA ILE A 128 8.83 -12.83 -3.52
C ILE A 128 7.70 -13.86 -3.55
N GLY A 129 7.89 -15.00 -2.88
CA GLY A 129 6.84 -16.01 -2.71
C GLY A 129 5.58 -15.47 -2.03
N TRP A 130 5.70 -14.48 -1.14
CA TRP A 130 4.56 -13.82 -0.51
C TRP A 130 3.73 -13.03 -1.53
N VAL A 131 4.41 -12.34 -2.45
CA VAL A 131 3.77 -11.59 -3.55
C VAL A 131 3.13 -12.56 -4.55
N GLN A 132 3.81 -13.66 -4.88
CA GLN A 132 3.25 -14.72 -5.71
C GLN A 132 1.98 -15.32 -5.10
N GLU A 133 2.00 -15.60 -3.80
CA GLU A 133 0.82 -16.08 -3.06
C GLU A 133 -0.31 -15.05 -3.07
N PHE A 134 -0.01 -13.76 -2.86
CA PHE A 134 -1.01 -12.69 -2.94
C PHE A 134 -1.68 -12.61 -4.33
N LEU A 135 -0.92 -12.84 -5.39
CA LEU A 135 -1.34 -12.72 -6.79
C LEU A 135 -1.90 -14.00 -7.42
N ASN A 136 -1.92 -15.12 -6.70
CA ASN A 136 -2.36 -16.40 -7.24
C ASN A 136 -3.89 -16.47 -7.43
N GLU A 137 -4.35 -17.51 -8.12
CA GLU A 137 -5.76 -17.76 -8.42
C GLU A 137 -6.65 -17.99 -7.19
N GLU A 138 -6.06 -18.41 -6.06
CA GLU A 138 -6.79 -18.64 -4.82
C GLU A 138 -7.10 -17.32 -4.10
N ASN A 139 -6.09 -16.46 -3.98
CA ASN A 139 -6.18 -15.20 -3.25
C ASN A 139 -6.79 -14.07 -4.09
N LYS A 140 -6.47 -14.02 -5.39
CA LYS A 140 -6.89 -12.96 -6.31
C LYS A 140 -6.67 -11.56 -5.74
N GLY A 141 -5.51 -11.36 -5.11
CA GLY A 141 -5.22 -10.14 -4.37
C GLY A 141 -5.20 -8.89 -5.26
N LEU A 142 -4.79 -9.02 -6.53
CA LEU A 142 -4.81 -7.92 -7.49
C LEU A 142 -6.25 -7.44 -7.76
N ASP A 143 -7.17 -8.36 -8.07
CA ASP A 143 -8.58 -8.05 -8.33
C ASP A 143 -9.20 -7.27 -7.15
N VAL A 144 -8.98 -7.78 -5.94
CA VAL A 144 -9.51 -7.17 -4.70
C VAL A 144 -8.92 -5.77 -4.47
N LEU A 145 -7.63 -5.59 -4.74
CA LEU A 145 -6.96 -4.30 -4.62
C LEU A 145 -7.50 -3.29 -5.65
N VAL A 146 -7.72 -3.72 -6.90
CA VAL A 146 -8.29 -2.90 -7.97
C VAL A 146 -9.74 -2.53 -7.67
N ASP A 147 -10.56 -3.48 -7.21
CA ASP A 147 -11.94 -3.24 -6.79
C ASP A 147 -12.01 -2.24 -5.63
N TYR A 148 -11.09 -2.36 -4.67
CA TYR A 148 -10.98 -1.44 -3.55
C TYR A 148 -10.57 -0.03 -4.00
N LEU A 149 -9.61 0.07 -4.92
CA LEU A 149 -9.15 1.32 -5.51
C LEU A 149 -10.31 2.01 -6.27
N SER A 150 -11.00 1.28 -7.14
CA SER A 150 -12.19 1.73 -7.87
C SER A 150 -13.29 2.23 -6.91
N PHE A 151 -13.60 1.45 -5.86
CA PHE A 151 -14.56 1.86 -4.84
C PHE A 151 -14.15 3.16 -4.14
N ALA A 152 -12.87 3.32 -3.83
CA ALA A 152 -12.35 4.51 -3.19
C ALA A 152 -12.35 5.74 -4.12
N GLN A 153 -12.28 5.56 -5.44
CA GLN A 153 -12.26 6.64 -6.44
C GLN A 153 -13.64 7.20 -6.80
N ARG A 154 -14.73 6.44 -6.61
CA ARG A 154 -16.11 6.84 -7.03
C ARG A 154 -16.56 8.24 -6.59
N ALA A 155 -16.08 8.76 -5.47
CA ALA A 155 -16.40 10.10 -5.01
C ALA A 155 -15.49 11.20 -5.55
N VAL A 156 -14.26 10.86 -5.93
CA VAL A 156 -13.31 11.82 -6.49
C VAL A 156 -13.74 12.25 -7.89
N THR A 157 -14.29 11.32 -8.67
CA THR A 157 -14.85 11.62 -10.00
C THR A 157 -16.03 12.59 -9.87
N TYR A 158 -17.03 12.26 -9.03
CA TYR A 158 -18.25 13.06 -8.86
C TYR A 158 -18.04 14.48 -8.29
N ASP A 159 -17.05 14.68 -7.41
CA ASP A 159 -16.78 16.01 -6.84
C ASP A 159 -16.19 16.99 -7.88
N MET A 160 -15.62 16.49 -8.98
CA MET A 160 -15.11 17.30 -10.08
C MET A 160 -16.26 17.88 -10.93
N ASP A 161 -17.26 17.05 -11.23
CA ASP A 161 -18.43 17.46 -12.04
C ASP A 161 -19.29 18.50 -11.32
N SER A 162 -19.36 18.42 -9.98
CA SER A 162 -20.09 19.39 -9.17
C SER A 162 -19.38 20.74 -9.02
N SER A 163 -18.07 20.82 -9.30
CA SER A 163 -17.30 22.08 -9.19
C SER A 163 -17.24 22.86 -10.50
N ASP A 164 -17.57 22.23 -11.64
CA ASP A 164 -17.63 22.90 -12.95
C ASP A 164 -18.98 23.59 -13.19
N ASN A 165 -20.02 23.24 -12.41
CA ASN A 165 -21.31 23.91 -12.42
C ASN A 165 -21.34 25.08 -11.42
N GLY A 166 -20.56 26.12 -11.71
CA GLY A 166 -20.60 27.39 -11.00
C GLY A 166 -21.88 28.18 -11.28
N SER A 167 -22.94 27.93 -10.52
CA SER A 167 -23.99 28.92 -10.29
C SER A 167 -24.50 28.84 -8.85
N PHE A 168 -24.26 29.94 -8.14
CA PHE A 168 -24.85 30.36 -6.88
C PHE A 168 -26.33 29.96 -6.75
N GLU A 169 -26.68 29.15 -5.74
CA GLU A 169 -27.97 29.26 -5.06
C GLU A 169 -27.80 29.01 -3.56
N GLU A 170 -27.79 30.11 -2.83
CA GLU A 170 -28.11 30.19 -1.42
C GLU A 170 -29.64 30.05 -1.25
N LYS A 171 -30.09 29.05 -0.48
CA LYS A 171 -31.28 29.05 0.43
C LYS A 171 -31.86 27.64 0.59
N SER A 172 -31.96 27.16 1.83
CA SER A 172 -33.20 27.31 2.61
C SER A 172 -33.09 26.46 3.88
N VAL A 173 -33.19 27.15 5.01
CA VAL A 173 -33.61 26.60 6.30
C VAL A 173 -35.11 26.26 6.26
N GLU A 174 -35.60 25.52 7.27
CA GLU A 174 -36.96 24.94 7.46
C GLU A 174 -37.01 23.46 6.99
N ASP A 175 -37.26 22.46 7.83
CA ASP A 175 -38.37 22.34 8.79
C ASP A 175 -37.95 21.80 10.17
N LEU A 176 -38.34 22.54 11.21
CA LEU A 176 -38.80 21.94 12.47
C LEU A 176 -40.32 21.93 12.43
N THR A 177 -40.96 20.77 12.61
CA THR A 177 -42.13 20.61 13.50
C THR A 177 -42.37 19.14 13.82
N THR A 178 -42.16 18.81 15.09
CA THR A 178 -43.03 18.00 15.97
C THR A 178 -43.97 16.97 15.34
N SER A 179 -43.85 15.70 15.75
CA SER A 179 -44.75 15.11 16.77
C SER A 179 -44.36 13.68 17.13
N ALA A 180 -44.25 13.44 18.44
CA ALA A 180 -44.21 12.13 19.04
C ALA A 180 -45.59 11.47 18.93
N THR A 181 -45.65 10.25 18.40
CA THR A 181 -46.73 9.30 18.67
C THR A 181 -46.14 7.90 18.74
N ASN A 182 -46.18 7.34 19.95
CA ASN A 182 -45.92 5.93 20.20
C ASN A 182 -47.18 5.13 19.81
N SER A 183 -47.03 4.10 18.97
CA SER A 183 -47.77 2.84 19.10
C SER A 183 -47.09 1.72 18.29
N PRO A 184 -47.07 0.48 18.81
CA PRO A 184 -46.31 -0.63 18.24
C PRO A 184 -47.18 -1.46 17.31
N THR A 185 -46.65 -1.95 16.19
CA THR A 185 -47.07 -3.24 15.59
C THR A 185 -46.22 -3.62 14.38
N HIS A 186 -46.02 -4.93 14.28
CA HIS A 186 -45.55 -5.72 13.14
C HIS A 186 -44.04 -5.80 12.85
N ASN A 187 -43.47 -6.88 13.37
CA ASN A 187 -42.26 -7.53 12.85
C ASN A 187 -42.43 -7.78 11.34
N SER A 188 -41.55 -7.20 10.56
CA SER A 188 -41.28 -7.63 9.19
C SER A 188 -39.76 -7.73 9.05
N PRO A 189 -39.20 -8.86 8.59
CA PRO A 189 -37.76 -9.00 8.45
C PRO A 189 -37.32 -8.02 7.37
N ARG A 190 -36.55 -6.99 7.76
CA ARG A 190 -35.92 -6.07 6.82
C ARG A 190 -34.87 -6.84 6.02
N SER A 191 -35.32 -7.44 4.93
CA SER A 191 -34.50 -7.86 3.80
C SER A 191 -33.56 -6.72 3.41
N GLY A 192 -32.30 -7.06 3.14
CA GLY A 192 -31.19 -6.12 2.96
C GLY A 192 -31.55 -4.98 2.02
N ARG A 193 -31.53 -3.75 2.53
CA ARG A 193 -31.69 -2.55 1.68
C ARG A 193 -30.49 -2.49 0.71
N PRO A 194 -30.72 -2.44 -0.61
CA PRO A 194 -29.64 -2.26 -1.57
C PRO A 194 -28.91 -0.94 -1.28
N PHE A 195 -27.60 -0.97 -1.54
CA PHE A 195 -26.70 0.15 -1.34
C PHE A 195 -27.17 1.34 -2.18
N THR A 196 -27.72 2.39 -1.55
CA THR A 196 -28.10 3.59 -2.32
C THR A 196 -26.83 4.31 -2.77
N THR A 197 -26.73 4.67 -4.05
CA THR A 197 -25.57 5.31 -4.70
C THR A 197 -25.03 6.51 -3.90
N ARG A 198 -25.93 7.28 -3.27
CA ARG A 198 -25.56 8.42 -2.39
C ARG A 198 -24.76 8.02 -1.15
N LYS A 199 -24.97 6.82 -0.58
CA LYS A 199 -24.21 6.32 0.58
C LYS A 199 -22.82 5.85 0.17
N ALA A 200 -22.69 5.17 -0.97
CA ALA A 200 -21.40 4.77 -1.52
C ALA A 200 -20.48 5.97 -1.75
N LEU A 201 -21.04 7.05 -2.31
CA LEU A 201 -20.31 8.30 -2.56
C LEU A 201 -19.76 8.92 -1.28
N ARG A 202 -20.57 9.01 -0.21
CA ARG A 202 -20.11 9.54 1.10
C ARG A 202 -18.97 8.71 1.69
N PHE A 203 -19.00 7.40 1.51
CA PHE A 203 -17.95 6.51 2.01
C PHE A 203 -16.68 6.61 1.19
N SER A 204 -16.78 6.67 -0.13
CA SER A 204 -15.63 6.92 -1.00
C SER A 204 -14.95 8.25 -0.68
N ARG A 205 -15.70 9.33 -0.38
CA ARG A 205 -15.09 10.60 0.11
C ARG A 205 -14.27 10.39 1.38
N LEU A 206 -14.78 9.60 2.33
CA LEU A 206 -14.08 9.30 3.58
C LEU A 206 -12.79 8.50 3.34
N LEU A 207 -12.81 7.52 2.42
CA LEU A 207 -11.61 6.76 2.04
C LEU A 207 -10.55 7.66 1.38
N SER A 208 -11.00 8.55 0.49
CA SER A 208 -10.14 9.52 -0.18
C SER A 208 -9.45 10.46 0.81
N GLN A 209 -10.19 11.00 1.79
CA GLN A 209 -9.64 11.80 2.88
C GLN A 209 -8.59 11.06 3.72
N LYS A 210 -8.63 9.73 3.77
CA LYS A 210 -7.71 8.89 4.55
C LYS A 210 -6.49 8.42 3.76
N ASN A 211 -6.23 8.97 2.57
CA ASN A 211 -5.13 8.60 1.69
C ASN A 211 -5.18 7.14 1.21
N HIS A 212 -6.35 6.50 1.19
CA HIS A 212 -6.46 5.11 0.77
C HIS A 212 -6.05 4.92 -0.70
N LEU A 213 -6.39 5.88 -1.57
CA LEU A 213 -5.99 5.86 -2.99
C LEU A 213 -4.46 5.83 -3.10
N HIS A 214 -3.77 6.73 -2.40
CA HIS A 214 -2.31 6.78 -2.42
C HIS A 214 -1.67 5.45 -2.00
N LEU A 215 -2.18 4.84 -0.92
CA LEU A 215 -1.67 3.55 -0.45
C LEU A 215 -1.93 2.41 -1.45
N CYS A 216 -3.09 2.38 -2.11
CA CYS A 216 -3.36 1.39 -3.16
C CYS A 216 -2.39 1.55 -4.34
N ILE A 217 -2.10 2.79 -4.75
CA ILE A 217 -1.11 3.06 -5.80
C ILE A 217 0.30 2.62 -5.35
N MET A 218 0.67 2.81 -4.08
CA MET A 218 1.94 2.28 -3.56
C MET A 218 1.99 0.75 -3.56
N CYS A 219 0.89 0.07 -3.23
CA CYS A 219 0.80 -1.39 -3.35
C CYS A 219 0.98 -1.84 -4.81
N LEU A 220 0.32 -1.18 -5.77
CA LEU A 220 0.49 -1.47 -7.20
C LEU A 220 1.92 -1.22 -7.67
N ARG A 221 2.58 -0.16 -7.18
CA ARG A 221 4.01 0.08 -7.44
C ARG A 221 4.88 -1.09 -6.97
N ALA A 222 4.62 -1.61 -5.77
CA ALA A 222 5.35 -2.75 -5.23
C ALA A 222 5.13 -4.01 -6.08
N ILE A 223 3.89 -4.28 -6.49
CA ILE A 223 3.53 -5.39 -7.39
C ILE A 223 4.24 -5.27 -8.75
N MET A 224 4.25 -4.07 -9.34
CA MET A 224 4.90 -3.78 -10.63
C MET A 224 6.42 -3.89 -10.58
N ASN A 225 7.04 -3.85 -9.41
CA ASN A 225 8.48 -4.10 -9.25
C ASN A 225 8.83 -5.59 -9.38
N TYR A 226 7.82 -6.47 -9.39
CA TYR A 226 7.98 -7.89 -9.69
C TYR A 226 7.54 -8.16 -11.13
N GLN A 227 8.38 -8.79 -11.95
CA GLN A 227 8.11 -9.00 -13.38
C GLN A 227 6.77 -9.69 -13.67
N LEU A 228 6.42 -10.75 -12.92
CA LEU A 228 5.13 -11.43 -13.10
C LEU A 228 3.96 -10.55 -12.65
N GLY A 229 4.13 -9.80 -11.55
CA GLY A 229 3.14 -8.84 -11.07
C GLY A 229 2.89 -7.71 -12.07
N PHE A 230 3.94 -7.19 -12.70
CA PHE A 230 3.85 -6.22 -13.79
C PHE A 230 3.02 -6.75 -14.97
N ASN A 231 3.31 -7.99 -15.40
CA ASN A 231 2.55 -8.63 -16.48
C ASN A 231 1.07 -8.82 -16.12
N GLN A 232 0.77 -9.22 -14.88
CA GLN A 232 -0.62 -9.34 -14.41
C GLN A 232 -1.34 -7.99 -14.36
N VAL A 233 -0.67 -6.92 -13.94
CA VAL A 233 -1.23 -5.54 -13.96
C VAL A 233 -1.60 -5.13 -15.38
N MET A 234 -0.75 -5.42 -16.36
CA MET A 234 -1.04 -5.15 -17.77
C MET A 234 -2.16 -6.02 -18.35
N ALA A 235 -2.23 -7.28 -17.92
CA ALA A 235 -3.26 -8.21 -18.38
C ALA A 235 -4.63 -7.94 -17.73
N HIS A 236 -4.67 -7.30 -16.55
CA HIS A 236 -5.90 -7.05 -15.83
C HIS A 236 -6.75 -5.96 -16.52
N PRO A 237 -8.03 -6.25 -16.84
CA PRO A 237 -8.85 -5.42 -17.75
C PRO A 237 -9.05 -3.98 -17.27
N ASN A 238 -9.11 -3.77 -15.96
CA ASN A 238 -9.41 -2.46 -15.38
C ASN A 238 -8.20 -1.81 -14.69
N CYS A 239 -7.07 -2.50 -14.52
CA CYS A 239 -6.05 -2.05 -13.55
C CYS A 239 -5.40 -0.74 -14.02
N VAL A 240 -4.97 -0.68 -15.29
CA VAL A 240 -4.36 0.53 -15.86
C VAL A 240 -5.36 1.68 -15.97
N ASN A 241 -6.64 1.38 -16.22
CA ASN A 241 -7.71 2.38 -16.24
C ASN A 241 -7.90 3.02 -14.85
N GLU A 242 -7.98 2.20 -13.79
CA GLU A 242 -8.14 2.69 -12.41
C GLU A 242 -6.90 3.44 -11.90
N ILE A 243 -5.69 3.01 -12.29
CA ILE A 243 -4.45 3.78 -12.06
C ILE A 243 -4.56 5.14 -12.74
N THR A 244 -5.03 5.20 -13.99
CA THR A 244 -5.17 6.46 -14.75
C THR A 244 -6.23 7.38 -14.12
N LEU A 245 -7.39 6.85 -13.71
CA LEU A 245 -8.42 7.59 -12.98
C LEU A 245 -7.91 8.19 -11.66
N SER A 246 -6.85 7.63 -11.07
CA SER A 246 -6.26 8.17 -9.85
C SER A 246 -5.54 9.51 -10.05
N LEU A 247 -5.34 9.95 -11.30
CA LEU A 247 -4.87 11.31 -11.62
C LEU A 247 -5.83 12.42 -11.13
N ASN A 248 -7.11 12.09 -10.89
CA ASN A 248 -8.09 13.01 -10.32
C ASN A 248 -7.85 13.30 -8.82
N ASN A 249 -6.95 12.58 -8.16
CA ASN A 249 -6.65 12.82 -6.75
C ASN A 249 -6.04 14.23 -6.54
N LYS A 250 -6.50 14.97 -5.54
CA LYS A 250 -6.01 16.34 -5.25
C LYS A 250 -4.53 16.38 -4.80
N ASN A 251 -4.00 15.27 -4.31
CA ASN A 251 -2.64 15.17 -3.80
C ASN A 251 -1.60 15.05 -4.93
N GLY A 252 -0.75 16.07 -5.09
CA GLY A 252 0.33 16.09 -6.09
C GLY A 252 1.29 14.90 -5.99
N ARG A 253 1.58 14.40 -4.77
CA ARG A 253 2.42 13.21 -4.57
C ARG A 253 1.78 11.95 -5.16
N THR A 254 0.45 11.84 -5.09
CA THR A 254 -0.27 10.71 -5.70
C THR A 254 -0.22 10.81 -7.21
N LYS A 255 -0.45 12.01 -7.77
CA LYS A 255 -0.36 12.24 -9.22
C LYS A 255 1.03 11.90 -9.79
N ALA A 256 2.09 12.35 -9.13
CA ALA A 256 3.46 12.05 -9.53
C ALA A 256 3.70 10.54 -9.59
N LEU A 257 3.32 9.81 -8.53
CA LEU A 257 3.48 8.36 -8.49
C LEU A 257 2.63 7.65 -9.57
N VAL A 258 1.41 8.11 -9.82
CA VAL A 258 0.58 7.57 -10.92
C VAL A 258 1.27 7.78 -12.27
N LEU A 259 1.80 8.97 -12.53
CA LEU A 259 2.53 9.25 -13.77
C LEU A 259 3.79 8.40 -13.92
N GLU A 260 4.53 8.14 -12.83
CA GLU A 260 5.66 7.21 -12.84
C GLU A 260 5.24 5.79 -13.26
N LEU A 261 4.13 5.27 -12.71
CA LEU A 261 3.62 3.95 -13.07
C LEU A 261 3.15 3.88 -14.52
N LEU A 262 2.39 4.88 -14.98
CA LEU A 262 1.91 4.95 -16.36
C LEU A 262 3.07 5.07 -17.35
N ALA A 263 4.12 5.82 -17.02
CA ALA A 263 5.33 5.92 -17.84
C ALA A 263 6.04 4.55 -17.95
N ALA A 264 6.16 3.81 -16.84
CA ALA A 264 6.75 2.48 -16.87
C ALA A 264 5.96 1.50 -17.75
N VAL A 265 4.62 1.53 -17.70
CA VAL A 265 3.76 0.75 -18.61
C VAL A 265 3.94 1.21 -20.06
N CYS A 266 3.99 2.52 -20.33
CA CYS A 266 4.12 3.06 -21.68
C CYS A 266 5.38 2.58 -22.41
N LEU A 267 6.48 2.39 -21.67
CA LEU A 267 7.79 2.06 -22.23
C LEU A 267 7.97 0.59 -22.62
N VAL A 268 7.04 -0.30 -22.27
CA VAL A 268 7.11 -1.72 -22.66
C VAL A 268 6.33 -2.01 -23.95
N ARG A 269 6.63 -3.14 -24.60
CA ARG A 269 5.95 -3.56 -25.83
C ARG A 269 4.44 -3.69 -25.59
N GLY A 270 3.64 -3.03 -26.45
CA GLY A 270 2.17 -3.00 -26.34
C GLY A 270 1.62 -2.05 -25.27
N GLY A 271 2.47 -1.49 -24.42
CA GLY A 271 2.05 -0.59 -23.35
C GLY A 271 1.55 0.76 -23.84
N HIS A 272 2.11 1.29 -24.93
CA HIS A 272 1.68 2.57 -25.51
C HIS A 272 0.18 2.59 -25.90
N GLU A 273 -0.30 1.54 -26.57
CA GLU A 273 -1.71 1.41 -26.95
C GLU A 273 -2.63 1.30 -25.73
N MET A 274 -2.18 0.57 -24.71
CA MET A 274 -2.89 0.43 -23.44
C MET A 274 -3.04 1.75 -22.70
N ILE A 275 -1.98 2.58 -22.68
CA ILE A 275 -2.02 3.92 -22.08
C ILE A 275 -2.99 4.84 -22.86
N ILE A 276 -2.95 4.81 -24.19
CA ILE A 276 -3.92 5.57 -25.01
C ILE A 276 -5.36 5.14 -24.69
N ALA A 277 -5.63 3.84 -24.64
CA ALA A 277 -6.95 3.31 -24.29
C ALA A 277 -7.39 3.76 -22.88
N ALA A 278 -6.48 3.75 -21.90
CA ALA A 278 -6.76 4.20 -20.56
C ALA A 278 -7.06 5.71 -20.47
N PHE A 279 -6.36 6.55 -21.23
CA PHE A 279 -6.67 7.99 -21.30
C PHE A 279 -7.96 8.28 -22.08
N ASN A 280 -8.30 7.47 -23.08
CA ASN A 280 -9.61 7.54 -23.73
C ASN A 280 -10.73 7.21 -22.72
N ASN A 281 -10.57 6.14 -21.94
CA ASN A 281 -11.50 5.82 -20.85
C ASN A 281 -11.58 6.96 -19.82
N PHE A 282 -10.44 7.51 -19.41
CA PHE A 282 -10.38 8.65 -18.49
C PHE A 282 -11.17 9.86 -19.00
N LYS A 283 -11.13 10.13 -20.32
CA LYS A 283 -11.88 11.21 -20.95
C LYS A 283 -13.38 10.97 -20.92
N GLU A 284 -13.83 9.75 -21.26
CA GLU A 284 -15.26 9.43 -21.31
C GLU A 284 -15.89 9.42 -19.91
N VAL A 285 -15.23 8.84 -18.91
CA VAL A 285 -15.68 8.83 -17.52
C VAL A 285 -15.78 10.24 -16.90
N ARG A 286 -15.15 11.24 -17.51
CA ARG A 286 -15.19 12.64 -17.05
C ARG A 286 -16.24 13.49 -17.76
N LYS A 287 -16.94 12.95 -18.76
CA LYS A 287 -18.02 13.65 -19.47
C LYS A 287 -19.41 13.31 -18.92
N ASP A 288 -19.53 12.21 -18.18
CA ASP A 288 -20.76 11.74 -17.50
C ASP A 288 -20.77 12.16 -16.02
#